data_AF-A0A6I9V0W5-F1
#
_entry.id   AF-A0A6I9V0W5-F1
#
_cell.length_a   1.000
_cell.length_b   1.000
_cell.length_c   1.000
_cell.angle_alpha   90.00
_cell.angle_beta   90.00
_cell.angle_gamma   90.00
#
_symmetry.space_group_name_H-M   'P 1'
#
loop_
_entity.id
_entity.type
_entity.pdbx_description
1 polymer ?
#
loop_
_entity_poly.entity_id
_entity_poly.type
_entity_poly.pdbx_seq_one_letter_code
_entity_poly.pdbx_strand_id
1 'polypeptide(L)'
;MEGSQGGGSEREKSNSSSSTTPVSAVATFWKDFKKASNEEKLVLFNSLLKGYQEEVDKLTKRAKFGENACLNIYQKLYEAPDPYPVLTSIAEDAKLSELESENRKMKVELEEFRTESTYLKNQQATIRRLEERTRQLEQQGLLQSQLQLANEESGHNKRS
;
A
#
# COMPACT_ATOMS: atom_id res chain seq x y z
N MET A 1 -50.27 -25.44 4.72
CA MET A 1 -50.19 -25.65 3.27
C MET A 1 -49.28 -24.57 2.71
N GLU A 2 -48.39 -24.97 1.79
CA GLU A 2 -47.44 -24.16 1.01
C GLU A 2 -46.27 -23.55 1.81
N GLY A 3 -44.99 -23.86 1.57
CA GLY A 3 -44.34 -24.54 0.46
C GLY A 3 -43.80 -23.55 -0.58
N SER A 4 -42.53 -23.14 -0.45
CA SER A 4 -41.71 -22.57 -1.54
C SER A 4 -40.24 -22.61 -1.11
N GLN A 5 -39.47 -23.59 -1.58
CA GLN A 5 -38.61 -23.53 -2.78
C GLN A 5 -37.62 -22.34 -2.67
N GLY A 6 -36.34 -22.54 -2.40
CA GLY A 6 -35.45 -23.51 -3.03
C GLY A 6 -34.74 -22.85 -4.22
N GLY A 7 -33.98 -21.77 -3.97
CA GLY A 7 -33.20 -21.08 -4.97
C GLY A 7 -31.94 -21.87 -5.32
N GLY A 8 -32.03 -22.70 -6.36
CA GLY A 8 -30.89 -23.36 -6.97
C GLY A 8 -30.01 -22.33 -7.68
N SER A 9 -28.76 -22.23 -7.26
CA SER A 9 -27.71 -21.50 -7.97
C SER A 9 -27.44 -22.20 -9.30
N GLU A 10 -27.92 -21.60 -10.39
CA GLU A 10 -27.57 -21.98 -11.75
C GLU A 10 -26.06 -21.77 -11.95
N ARG A 11 -25.30 -22.83 -11.77
CA ARG A 11 -23.93 -22.91 -12.28
C ARG A 11 -24.01 -22.82 -13.79
N GLU A 12 -23.55 -21.70 -14.34
CA GLU A 12 -23.22 -21.55 -15.75
C GLU A 12 -22.39 -22.76 -16.19
N LYS A 13 -23.00 -23.58 -17.04
CA LYS A 13 -22.37 -24.72 -17.66
C LYS A 13 -21.41 -24.12 -18.68
N SER A 14 -20.15 -23.98 -18.28
CA SER A 14 -19.03 -23.69 -19.17
C SER A 14 -19.16 -24.60 -20.38
N ASN A 15 -19.51 -24.00 -21.51
CA ASN A 15 -19.59 -24.68 -22.79
C ASN A 15 -18.16 -25.04 -23.16
N SER A 16 -17.72 -26.20 -22.69
CA SER A 16 -16.48 -26.84 -23.09
C SER A 16 -16.62 -27.16 -24.57
N SER A 17 -16.30 -26.18 -25.41
CA SER A 17 -16.06 -26.36 -26.83
C SER A 17 -15.13 -27.55 -26.96
N SER A 18 -15.71 -28.67 -27.40
CA SER A 18 -15.04 -29.95 -27.53
C SER A 18 -13.70 -29.72 -28.21
N SER A 19 -12.63 -29.96 -27.47
CA SER A 19 -11.25 -29.91 -27.93
C SER A 19 -10.98 -31.08 -28.86
N THR A 20 -11.66 -31.09 -29.99
CA THR A 20 -11.34 -31.95 -31.13
C THR A 20 -10.13 -31.30 -31.77
N THR A 21 -8.94 -31.69 -31.31
CA THR A 21 -7.69 -31.22 -31.93
C THR A 21 -7.77 -31.53 -33.43
N PRO A 22 -7.41 -30.61 -34.33
CA PRO A 22 -7.60 -30.82 -35.77
C PRO A 22 -6.91 -32.09 -36.33
N VAL A 23 -5.79 -32.49 -35.70
CA VAL A 23 -5.12 -33.79 -35.90
C VAL A 23 -6.08 -34.98 -35.73
N SER A 24 -7.03 -34.89 -34.79
CA SER A 24 -8.04 -35.92 -34.56
C SER A 24 -9.08 -36.02 -35.69
N ALA A 25 -9.38 -34.94 -36.41
CA ALA A 25 -10.28 -34.96 -37.56
C ALA A 25 -9.64 -35.64 -38.77
N VAL A 26 -8.39 -35.31 -39.09
CA VAL A 26 -7.66 -35.98 -40.19
C VAL A 26 -7.37 -37.45 -39.82
N ALA A 27 -7.05 -37.73 -38.56
CA ALA A 27 -6.83 -39.09 -38.07
C ALA A 27 -8.11 -39.96 -38.09
N THR A 28 -9.29 -39.37 -37.89
CA THR A 28 -10.58 -40.08 -38.01
C THR A 28 -10.91 -40.33 -39.47
N PHE A 29 -10.77 -39.33 -40.34
CA PHE A 29 -10.93 -39.51 -41.79
C PHE A 29 -9.99 -40.58 -42.39
N TRP A 30 -8.74 -40.66 -41.94
CA TRP A 30 -7.80 -41.70 -42.40
C TRP A 30 -8.21 -43.11 -41.94
N LYS A 31 -8.78 -43.23 -40.73
CA LYS A 31 -9.32 -44.51 -40.24
C LYS A 31 -10.53 -44.96 -41.06
N ASP A 32 -11.40 -44.04 -41.43
CA ASP A 32 -12.60 -44.33 -42.22
C ASP A 32 -12.24 -44.64 -43.68
N PHE A 33 -11.28 -43.92 -44.25
CA PHE A 33 -10.70 -44.22 -45.57
C PHE A 33 -10.14 -45.65 -45.67
N LYS A 34 -9.46 -46.14 -44.63
CA LYS A 34 -8.92 -47.51 -44.60
C LYS A 34 -10.00 -48.59 -44.65
N LYS A 35 -11.18 -48.33 -44.09
CA LYS A 35 -12.29 -49.28 -43.99
C LYS A 35 -13.21 -49.28 -45.21
N ALA A 36 -13.13 -48.26 -46.05
CA ALA A 36 -13.98 -48.08 -47.22
C ALA A 36 -13.67 -49.06 -48.37
N SER A 37 -14.68 -49.33 -49.21
CA SER A 37 -14.54 -50.10 -50.45
C SER A 37 -13.72 -49.34 -51.51
N ASN A 38 -13.35 -50.00 -52.62
CA ASN A 38 -12.50 -49.37 -53.63
C ASN A 38 -13.18 -48.20 -54.35
N GLU A 39 -14.48 -48.29 -54.63
CA GLU A 39 -15.25 -47.17 -55.20
C GLU A 39 -15.36 -45.98 -54.23
N GLU A 40 -15.56 -46.24 -52.93
CA GLU A 40 -15.70 -45.19 -51.90
C GLU A 40 -14.36 -44.51 -51.56
N LYS A 41 -13.25 -45.25 -51.66
CA LYS A 41 -11.90 -44.69 -51.43
C LYS A 41 -11.59 -43.55 -52.39
N LEU A 42 -11.97 -43.62 -53.65
CA LEU A 42 -11.67 -42.52 -54.60
C LEU A 42 -12.38 -41.21 -54.21
N VAL A 43 -13.60 -41.31 -53.67
CA VAL A 43 -14.35 -40.14 -53.16
C VAL A 43 -13.73 -39.61 -51.86
N LEU A 44 -13.41 -40.50 -50.92
CA LEU A 44 -12.82 -40.14 -49.63
C LEU A 44 -11.39 -39.59 -49.77
N PHE A 45 -10.63 -40.02 -50.79
CA PHE A 45 -9.26 -39.56 -51.02
C PHE A 45 -9.17 -38.05 -51.23
N ASN A 46 -10.07 -37.49 -52.05
CA ASN A 46 -10.13 -36.05 -52.31
C ASN A 46 -10.47 -35.26 -51.04
N SER A 47 -11.41 -35.77 -50.23
CA SER A 47 -11.76 -35.17 -48.93
C SER A 47 -10.60 -35.22 -47.94
N LEU A 48 -9.87 -36.35 -47.90
CA LEU A 48 -8.72 -36.53 -47.04
C LEU A 48 -7.58 -35.57 -47.41
N LEU A 49 -7.26 -35.46 -48.71
CA LEU A 49 -6.22 -34.57 -49.21
C LEU A 49 -6.54 -33.10 -48.89
N LYS A 50 -7.80 -32.69 -49.07
CA LYS A 50 -8.27 -31.36 -48.67
C LYS A 50 -8.14 -31.13 -47.16
N GLY A 51 -8.48 -32.11 -46.34
CA GLY A 51 -8.31 -32.05 -44.88
C GLY A 51 -6.85 -31.87 -44.45
N TYR A 52 -5.91 -32.57 -45.08
CA TYR A 52 -4.47 -32.37 -44.85
C TYR A 52 -4.01 -30.97 -45.27
N GLN A 53 -4.46 -30.47 -46.43
CA GLN A 53 -4.10 -29.13 -46.90
C GLN A 53 -4.58 -28.04 -45.93
N GLU A 54 -5.84 -28.11 -45.48
CA GLU A 54 -6.38 -27.17 -44.50
C GLU A 54 -5.62 -27.22 -43.18
N GLU A 55 -5.16 -28.40 -42.76
CA GLU A 55 -4.38 -28.55 -41.53
C GLU A 55 -2.99 -27.92 -41.66
N VAL A 56 -2.30 -28.17 -42.77
CA VAL A 56 -1.01 -27.53 -43.07
C VAL A 56 -1.16 -26.01 -43.09
N ASP A 57 -2.18 -25.49 -43.79
CA ASP A 57 -2.44 -24.05 -43.86
C ASP A 57 -2.73 -23.43 -42.49
N LYS A 58 -3.52 -24.10 -41.65
CA LYS A 58 -3.77 -23.68 -40.25
C LYS A 58 -2.49 -23.68 -39.43
N LEU A 59 -1.66 -24.72 -39.56
CA LEU A 59 -0.39 -24.82 -38.87
C LEU A 59 0.55 -23.68 -39.27
N THR A 60 0.66 -23.42 -40.57
CA THR A 60 1.47 -22.32 -41.12
C THR A 60 0.96 -20.96 -40.66
N LYS A 61 -0.36 -20.73 -40.67
CA LYS A 61 -0.96 -19.49 -40.16
C LYS A 61 -0.65 -19.29 -38.67
N ARG A 62 -0.78 -20.35 -37.86
CA ARG A 62 -0.48 -20.29 -36.42
C ARG A 62 1.01 -20.04 -36.15
N ALA A 63 1.90 -20.67 -36.91
CA ALA A 63 3.35 -20.46 -36.81
C ALA A 63 3.69 -18.99 -37.13
N LYS A 64 3.23 -18.48 -38.27
CA LYS A 64 3.43 -17.07 -38.65
C LYS A 64 2.86 -16.09 -37.63
N PHE A 65 1.68 -16.38 -37.08
CA PHE A 65 1.10 -15.56 -36.03
C PHE A 65 1.98 -15.53 -34.78
N GLY A 66 2.48 -16.69 -34.33
CA GLY A 66 3.37 -16.80 -33.19
C GLY A 66 4.69 -16.04 -33.40
N GLU A 67 5.33 -16.22 -34.55
CA GLU A 67 6.57 -15.50 -34.91
C GLU A 67 6.37 -13.98 -34.92
N ASN A 68 5.29 -13.50 -35.55
CA ASN A 68 4.97 -12.07 -35.55
C ASN A 68 4.66 -11.54 -34.14
N ALA A 69 3.93 -12.29 -33.31
CA ALA A 69 3.64 -11.88 -31.94
C ALA A 69 4.93 -11.74 -31.12
N CYS A 70 5.85 -12.70 -31.22
CA CYS A 70 7.15 -12.64 -30.55
C CYS A 70 7.97 -11.42 -31.01
N LEU A 71 8.06 -11.18 -32.33
CA LEU A 71 8.78 -10.03 -32.87
C LEU A 71 8.16 -8.70 -32.46
N ASN A 72 6.83 -8.60 -32.47
CA ASN A 72 6.12 -7.38 -32.04
C ASN A 72 6.40 -7.04 -30.57
N ILE A 73 6.40 -8.03 -29.69
CA ILE A 73 6.71 -7.82 -28.26
C ILE A 73 8.17 -7.41 -28.11
N TYR A 74 9.08 -8.11 -28.79
CA TYR A 74 10.51 -7.80 -28.76
C TYR A 74 10.78 -6.36 -29.21
N GLN A 75 10.22 -5.94 -30.34
CA GLN A 75 10.40 -4.59 -30.87
C GLN A 75 9.91 -3.52 -29.89
N LYS A 76 8.72 -3.70 -29.30
CA LYS A 76 8.18 -2.76 -28.30
C LYS A 76 9.05 -2.64 -27.06
N LEU A 77 9.63 -3.75 -26.59
CA LEU A 77 10.54 -3.74 -25.44
C LEU A 77 11.89 -3.14 -25.80
N TYR A 78 12.38 -3.36 -27.02
CA TYR A 78 13.66 -2.83 -27.49
C TYR A 78 13.61 -1.31 -27.74
N GLU A 79 12.49 -0.81 -28.27
CA GLU A 79 12.27 0.62 -28.52
C GLU A 79 11.82 1.39 -27.27
N ALA A 80 11.49 0.67 -26.18
CA ALA A 80 11.09 1.32 -24.94
C ALA A 80 12.24 2.17 -24.38
N PRO A 81 11.95 3.38 -23.87
CA PRO A 81 12.94 4.19 -23.17
C PRO A 81 13.55 3.46 -21.98
N ASP A 82 14.78 3.82 -21.60
CA ASP A 82 15.42 3.33 -20.39
C ASP A 82 14.53 3.60 -19.16
N PRO A 83 14.15 2.57 -18.37
CA PRO A 83 13.32 2.74 -17.18
C PRO A 83 14.08 3.36 -15.99
N TYR A 84 15.41 3.35 -15.98
CA TYR A 84 16.21 3.78 -14.84
C TYR A 84 15.94 5.23 -14.37
N PRO A 85 15.85 6.25 -15.25
CA PRO A 85 15.57 7.62 -14.84
C PRO A 85 14.23 7.77 -14.10
N VAL A 86 13.19 7.08 -14.58
CA VAL A 86 11.86 7.10 -13.96
C VAL A 86 11.89 6.43 -12.59
N LEU A 87 12.55 5.26 -12.48
CA LEU A 87 12.70 4.56 -11.20
C LEU A 87 13.48 5.39 -10.18
N THR A 88 14.51 6.10 -10.63
CA THR A 88 15.33 6.97 -9.78
C THR A 88 14.51 8.14 -9.26
N SER A 89 13.76 8.82 -10.13
CA SER A 89 12.85 9.90 -9.73
C SER A 89 11.83 9.47 -8.68
N ILE A 90 11.22 8.29 -8.85
CA ILE A 90 10.25 7.76 -7.87
C ILE A 90 10.91 7.50 -6.52
N ALA A 91 12.12 6.95 -6.51
CA ALA A 91 12.86 6.70 -5.28
C ALA A 91 13.27 8.00 -4.58
N GLU A 92 13.68 9.01 -5.35
CA GLU A 92 14.00 10.36 -4.84
C GLU A 92 12.77 11.05 -4.26
N ASP A 93 11.62 10.98 -4.93
CA ASP A 93 10.34 11.55 -4.45
C ASP A 93 9.88 10.89 -3.14
N ALA A 94 10.00 9.56 -3.04
CA ALA A 94 9.68 8.84 -1.81
C ALA A 94 10.57 9.29 -0.64
N LYS A 95 11.88 9.44 -0.90
CA LYS A 95 12.84 9.93 0.09
C LYS A 95 12.56 11.38 0.47
N LEU A 96 12.21 12.23 -0.49
CA LEU A 96 11.87 13.63 -0.25
C LEU A 96 10.62 13.73 0.63
N SER A 97 9.59 12.95 0.34
CA SER A 97 8.36 12.90 1.14
C SER A 97 8.62 12.46 2.59
N GLU A 98 9.52 11.49 2.80
CA GLU A 98 9.90 11.04 4.15
C GLU A 98 10.63 12.15 4.92
N LEU A 99 11.63 12.78 4.29
CA LEU A 99 12.37 13.89 4.86
C LEU A 99 11.48 15.10 5.18
N GLU A 100 10.51 15.42 4.31
CA GLU A 100 9.54 16.48 4.58
C GLU A 100 8.65 16.17 5.78
N SER A 101 8.21 14.93 5.93
CA SER A 101 7.40 14.49 7.06
C SER A 101 8.17 14.61 8.38
N GLU A 102 9.42 14.13 8.39
CA GLU A 102 10.30 14.24 9.55
C GLU A 102 10.61 15.71 9.88
N ASN A 103 10.88 16.55 8.87
CA ASN A 103 11.11 17.98 9.06
C ASN A 103 9.89 18.69 9.68
N ARG A 104 8.68 18.33 9.26
CA ARG A 104 7.44 18.84 9.85
C ARG A 104 7.30 18.42 11.32
N LYS A 105 7.57 17.16 11.65
CA LYS A 105 7.54 16.66 13.04
C LYS A 105 8.54 17.41 13.92
N MET A 106 9.80 17.51 13.48
CA MET A 106 10.83 18.24 14.22
C MET A 106 10.47 19.71 14.45
N LYS A 107 9.84 20.36 13.47
CA LYS A 107 9.36 21.75 13.62
C LYS A 107 8.27 21.88 14.68
N VAL A 108 7.34 20.91 14.74
CA VAL A 108 6.29 20.88 15.77
C VAL A 108 6.90 20.68 17.15
N GLU A 109 7.76 19.66 17.31
CA GLU A 109 8.44 19.38 18.58
C GLU A 109 9.27 20.58 19.07
N LEU A 110 9.99 21.26 18.16
CA LEU A 110 10.73 22.48 18.49
C LEU A 110 9.84 23.60 19.02
N GLU A 111 8.64 23.77 18.43
CA GLU A 111 7.72 24.79 18.88
C GLU A 111 7.10 24.42 20.24
N GLU A 112 6.75 23.15 20.45
CA GLU A 112 6.31 22.64 21.75
C GLU A 112 7.37 22.90 22.82
N PHE A 113 8.64 22.55 22.59
CA PHE A 113 9.72 22.83 23.54
C PHE A 113 9.93 24.32 23.81
N ARG A 114 9.74 25.19 22.80
CA ARG A 114 9.82 26.64 22.99
C ARG A 114 8.69 27.17 23.89
N THR A 115 7.47 26.68 23.67
CA THR A 115 6.32 27.06 24.50
C THR A 115 6.51 26.59 25.94
N GLU A 116 6.96 25.34 26.13
CA GLU A 116 7.25 24.77 27.45
C GLU A 116 8.38 25.53 28.15
N SER A 117 9.48 25.84 27.45
CA SER A 117 10.59 26.62 28.01
C SER A 117 10.12 28.01 28.47
N THR A 118 9.27 28.66 27.70
CA THR A 118 8.69 29.97 28.06
C THR A 118 7.79 29.86 29.29
N TYR A 119 6.95 28.83 29.32
CA TYR A 119 6.08 28.54 30.45
C TYR A 119 6.87 28.27 31.74
N LEU A 120 7.90 27.43 31.69
CA LEU A 120 8.77 27.13 32.81
C LEU A 120 9.51 28.37 33.33
N LYS A 121 10.01 29.24 32.43
CA LYS A 121 10.63 30.52 32.83
C LYS A 121 9.65 31.42 33.60
N ASN A 122 8.40 31.50 33.15
CA ASN A 122 7.36 32.29 33.82
C ASN A 122 7.00 31.70 35.20
N GLN A 123 6.91 30.37 35.31
CA GLN A 123 6.72 29.70 36.59
C GLN A 123 7.89 29.98 37.53
N GLN A 124 9.12 29.88 37.05
CA GLN A 124 10.32 30.13 37.86
C GLN A 124 10.38 31.57 38.38
N ALA A 125 9.96 32.56 37.57
CA ALA A 125 9.83 33.94 38.01
C ALA A 125 8.74 34.11 39.09
N THR A 126 7.63 33.36 38.98
CA THR A 126 6.55 33.37 39.98
C THR A 126 7.02 32.76 41.29
N ILE A 127 7.71 31.62 41.25
CA ILE A 127 8.28 30.95 42.42
C ILE A 127 9.22 31.90 43.16
N ARG A 128 10.17 32.55 42.46
CA ARG A 128 11.09 33.51 43.08
C ARG A 128 10.36 34.65 43.81
N ARG A 129 9.29 35.21 43.23
CA ARG A 129 8.50 36.26 43.87
C ARG A 129 7.78 35.76 45.12
N LEU A 130 7.26 34.53 45.09
CA LEU A 130 6.59 33.91 46.23
C LEU A 130 7.59 33.61 47.36
N GLU A 131 8.75 33.05 47.04
CA GLU A 131 9.84 32.81 48.00
C GLU A 131 10.29 34.10 48.68
N GLU A 132 10.46 35.19 47.91
CA GLU A 132 10.83 36.49 48.46
C GLU A 132 9.76 37.07 49.40
N ARG A 133 8.48 36.93 49.03
CA ARG A 133 7.36 37.36 49.88
C ARG A 133 7.27 36.56 51.17
N THR A 134 7.45 35.24 51.11
CA THR A 134 7.47 34.37 52.29
C THR A 134 8.60 34.78 53.23
N ARG A 135 9.81 35.03 52.70
CA ARG A 135 10.95 35.50 53.48
C ARG A 135 10.70 36.84 54.17
N GLN A 136 10.05 37.78 53.47
CA GLN A 136 9.67 39.07 54.05
C GLN A 136 8.66 38.93 55.19
N LEU A 137 7.65 38.06 55.02
CA LEU A 137 6.64 37.80 56.05
C LEU A 137 7.25 37.10 57.28
N GLU A 138 8.14 36.12 57.08
CA GLU A 138 8.88 35.47 58.16
C GLU A 138 9.73 36.48 58.95
N GLN A 139 10.46 37.36 58.24
CA GLN A 139 11.26 38.41 58.88
C GLN A 139 10.39 39.39 59.67
N GLN A 140 9.24 39.80 59.11
CA GLN A 140 8.30 40.68 59.81
C GLN A 140 7.72 40.03 61.07
N GLY A 141 7.38 38.73 61.01
CA GLY A 141 6.92 37.97 62.17
C GLY A 141 7.97 37.89 63.29
N LEU A 142 9.24 37.66 62.93
CA LEU A 142 10.35 37.66 63.89
C LEU A 142 10.57 39.04 64.54
N LEU A 143 10.51 40.11 63.75
CA LEU A 143 10.60 41.49 64.26
C LEU A 143 9.45 41.82 65.20
N GLN A 144 8.22 41.41 64.87
CA GLN A 144 7.06 41.64 65.71
C GLN A 144 7.16 40.91 67.05
N SER A 145 7.64 39.66 67.04
CA SER A 145 7.90 38.89 68.26
C SER A 145 8.98 39.55 69.14
N GLN A 146 10.08 40.02 68.56
CA GLN A 146 11.12 40.75 69.31
C GLN A 146 10.59 42.06 69.93
N LEU A 147 9.75 42.80 69.21
CA LEU A 147 9.14 44.03 69.73
C LEU A 147 8.16 43.76 70.88
N GLN A 148 7.43 42.64 70.84
CA GLN A 148 6.55 42.23 71.94
C GLN A 148 7.36 41.92 73.20
N LEU A 149 8.42 41.11 73.08
CA LEU A 149 9.31 40.79 74.20
C LEU A 149 9.94 42.04 74.82
N ALA A 150 10.46 42.96 73.99
CA ALA A 150 11.06 44.20 74.49
C ALA A 150 10.05 45.10 75.23
N ASN A 151 8.80 45.14 74.77
CA ASN A 151 7.74 45.89 75.45
C ASN A 151 7.34 45.24 76.78
N GLU A 152 7.25 43.92 76.85
CA GLU A 152 6.98 43.16 78.08
C GLU A 152 8.08 43.37 79.13
N GLU A 153 9.35 43.30 78.73
CA GLU A 153 10.51 43.55 79.61
C GLU A 153 10.53 45.00 80.13
N SER A 154 10.25 45.98 79.26
CA SER A 154 10.19 47.40 79.66
C SER A 154 9.01 47.71 80.60
N GLY A 155 7.89 47.00 80.44
CA GLY A 155 6.72 47.11 81.31
C GLY A 155 6.95 46.51 82.69
N HIS A 156 7.73 45.43 82.77
CA HIS A 156 8.15 44.84 84.05
C HIS A 156 9.14 45.72 84.82
N ASN A 157 10.13 46.32 84.14
CA ASN A 157 11.16 47.15 84.78
C ASN A 157 10.65 48.52 85.29
N LYS A 158 9.46 48.97 84.86
CA LYS A 158 8.80 50.20 85.35
C LYS A 158 7.83 49.99 86.51
N ARG A 159 7.52 48.73 86.85
CA ARG A 159 6.57 48.36 87.92
C ARG A 159 7.27 47.81 89.18
N SER A 160 8.59 47.66 89.16
CA SER A 160 9.42 47.34 90.33
C SER A 160 10.09 48.60 90.86
#